data_AF-A0A7S3WMR5-F1
#
_entry.id   AF-A0A7S3WMR5-F1
#
_cell.length_a   1.000
_cell.length_b   1.000
_cell.length_c   1.000
_cell.angle_alpha   90.00
_cell.angle_beta   90.00
_cell.angle_gamma   90.00
#
_symmetry.space_group_name_H-M   'P 1'
#
loop_
_entity.id
_entity.type
_entity.pdbx_description
1 polymer ?
#
loop_
_entity_poly.entity_id
_entity_poly.type
_entity_poly.pdbx_seq_one_letter_code
_entity_poly.pdbx_strand_id
1 'polypeptide(L)'
;DGRTIRFLHPDIKKNDTVKLNLETGEIDGLVKFEYGCSVMTNGGNNIGRVGILSHVEHHPGSYEIAHIRDVRGNIFATRLSNVMVIGEGKKPLISLPKGKGIK
;
A
#
# COMPACT_ATOMS: atom_id res chain seq x y z
N ASP A 1 10.00 4.19 -9.61
CA ASP A 1 9.99 5.56 -10.17
C ASP A 1 11.26 6.35 -9.88
N GLY A 2 12.02 6.06 -8.81
CA GLY A 2 13.38 6.61 -8.63
C GLY A 2 13.45 8.14 -8.45
N ARG A 3 12.31 8.80 -8.22
CA ARG A 3 12.22 10.25 -8.03
C ARG A 3 12.72 10.65 -6.65
N THR A 4 13.44 11.76 -6.60
CA THR A 4 13.87 12.42 -5.36
C THR A 4 13.11 13.72 -5.22
N ILE A 5 12.19 13.79 -4.25
CA ILE A 5 11.40 14.99 -3.95
C ILE A 5 12.04 15.69 -2.75
N ARG A 6 12.32 16.98 -2.89
CA ARG A 6 12.94 17.79 -1.83
C ARG A 6 11.86 18.47 -0.98
N PHE A 7 12.18 18.76 0.28
CA PHE A 7 11.32 19.53 1.20
C PHE A 7 9.96 18.87 1.45
N LEU A 8 9.99 17.58 1.74
CA LEU A 8 8.81 16.80 2.10
C LEU A 8 8.21 17.24 3.44
N HIS A 9 6.90 17.07 3.59
CA HIS A 9 6.22 17.28 4.86
C HIS A 9 6.78 16.31 5.94
N PRO A 10 7.01 16.76 7.19
CA PRO A 10 7.62 15.94 8.24
C PRO A 10 6.83 14.69 8.62
N ASP A 11 5.54 14.64 8.32
CA ASP A 11 4.67 13.49 8.62
C ASP A 11 4.88 12.28 7.71
N ILE A 12 5.60 12.44 6.59
CA ILE A 12 5.80 11.36 5.61
C ILE A 12 6.81 10.36 6.16
N LYS A 13 6.38 9.10 6.30
CA LYS A 13 7.20 8.00 6.80
C LYS A 13 7.45 6.95 5.73
N LYS A 14 8.32 5.99 6.05
CA LYS A 14 8.61 4.84 5.21
C LYS A 14 7.32 4.03 4.95
N ASN A 15 7.15 3.55 3.72
CA ASN A 15 6.01 2.77 3.22
C ASN A 15 4.69 3.53 3.06
N ASP A 16 4.65 4.82 3.41
CA ASP A 16 3.53 5.68 3.07
C ASP A 16 3.44 5.87 1.55
N THR A 17 2.25 6.20 1.06
CA THR A 17 2.02 6.50 -0.35
C THR A 17 1.67 7.96 -0.52
N VAL A 18 2.35 8.63 -1.45
CA VAL A 18 2.10 10.03 -1.79
C VAL A 18 1.31 10.14 -3.08
N LYS A 19 0.33 11.04 -3.10
CA LYS A 19 -0.36 11.45 -4.32
C LYS A 19 0.44 12.59 -4.93
N LEU A 20 1.04 12.34 -6.08
CA LEU A 20 1.84 13.31 -6.81
C LEU A 20 1.00 13.96 -7.92
N ASN A 21 1.05 15.28 -8.01
CA ASN A 21 0.57 16.02 -9.17
C ASN A 21 1.60 15.91 -10.31
N LEU A 22 1.18 15.39 -11.46
CA LEU A 22 2.07 15.16 -12.60
C LEU A 22 2.46 16.44 -13.34
N GLU A 23 1.70 17.53 -13.19
CA GLU A 23 1.98 18.81 -13.85
C GLU A 23 2.98 19.64 -13.04
N THR A 24 2.75 19.78 -11.73
CA THR A 24 3.59 20.61 -10.85
C THR A 24 4.75 19.84 -10.22
N GLY A 25 4.64 18.50 -10.14
CA GLY A 25 5.59 17.66 -9.40
C GLY A 25 5.48 17.81 -7.88
N GLU A 26 4.42 18.45 -7.39
CA GLU A 26 4.14 18.63 -5.96
C GLU A 26 3.28 17.49 -5.41
N ILE A 27 3.27 17.35 -4.09
CA ILE A 27 2.51 16.32 -3.38
C ILE A 27 1.15 16.89 -2.96
N ASP A 28 0.08 16.38 -3.55
CA ASP A 28 -1.30 16.78 -3.26
C ASP A 28 -1.87 16.10 -2.02
N GLY A 29 -1.31 14.95 -1.62
CA GLY A 29 -1.86 14.17 -0.52
C GLY A 29 -0.94 13.06 -0.04
N LEU A 30 -1.15 12.65 1.20
CA LEU A 30 -0.43 11.58 1.87
C LEU A 30 -1.43 10.52 2.31
N VAL A 31 -1.10 9.26 2.05
CA VAL A 31 -1.80 8.09 2.58
C VAL A 31 -0.84 7.37 3.51
N LYS A 32 -1.20 7.36 4.80
CA LYS A 32 -0.37 6.74 5.84
C LYS A 32 -0.48 5.22 5.81
N PHE A 33 0.65 4.55 6.06
CA PHE A 33 0.73 3.12 6.27
C PHE A 33 0.30 2.77 7.70
N GLU A 34 -0.99 2.49 7.86
CA GLU A 34 -1.58 2.15 9.16
C GLU A 34 -2.48 0.91 9.07
N TYR A 35 -2.83 0.33 10.22
CA TYR A 35 -3.79 -0.76 10.29
C TYR A 35 -5.11 -0.38 9.61
N GLY A 36 -5.65 -1.27 8.79
CA GLY A 36 -6.95 -1.05 8.15
C GLY A 36 -6.87 -0.20 6.87
N CYS A 37 -5.68 0.18 6.40
CA CYS A 37 -5.54 0.81 5.09
C CYS A 37 -5.79 -0.19 3.94
N SER A 38 -6.21 0.33 2.79
CA SER A 38 -6.36 -0.46 1.57
C SER A 38 -5.00 -0.60 0.91
N VAL A 39 -4.63 -1.84 0.62
CA VAL A 39 -3.32 -2.18 0.05
C VAL A 39 -3.46 -3.06 -1.19
N MET A 40 -2.52 -2.89 -2.10
CA MET A 40 -2.34 -3.70 -3.30
C MET A 40 -1.00 -4.42 -3.25
N THR A 41 -0.97 -5.67 -3.71
CA THR A 41 0.26 -6.45 -3.79
C THR A 41 0.89 -6.33 -5.18
N ASN A 42 2.13 -5.88 -5.25
CA ASN A 42 2.86 -5.63 -6.50
C ASN A 42 3.80 -6.78 -6.91
N GLY A 43 3.96 -7.81 -6.08
CA GLY A 43 4.90 -8.90 -6.36
C GLY A 43 4.59 -10.22 -5.65
N GLY A 44 5.24 -11.30 -6.10
CA GLY A 44 5.04 -12.66 -5.60
C GLY A 44 3.78 -13.35 -6.15
N ASN A 45 3.38 -14.46 -5.54
CA ASN A 45 2.23 -15.26 -5.98
C ASN A 45 0.87 -14.54 -5.81
N ASN A 46 0.82 -13.53 -4.92
CA ASN A 46 -0.36 -12.73 -4.65
C ASN A 46 -0.42 -11.41 -5.45
N ILE A 47 0.40 -11.27 -6.50
CA ILE A 47 0.44 -10.07 -7.33
C ILE A 47 -0.95 -9.69 -7.87
N GLY A 48 -1.26 -8.40 -7.82
CA GLY A 48 -2.54 -7.85 -8.28
C GLY A 48 -3.70 -8.00 -7.30
N ARG A 49 -3.50 -8.68 -6.15
CA ARG A 49 -4.53 -8.76 -5.11
C ARG A 49 -4.66 -7.46 -4.33
N VAL A 50 -5.90 -7.09 -3.98
CA VAL A 50 -6.24 -5.89 -3.24
C VAL A 50 -7.07 -6.25 -2.02
N GLY A 51 -6.62 -5.80 -0.85
CA GLY A 51 -7.29 -6.05 0.41
C GLY A 51 -6.97 -5.01 1.47
N ILE A 52 -7.38 -5.29 2.69
CA ILE A 52 -7.18 -4.45 3.85
C ILE A 52 -6.00 -4.99 4.65
N LEU A 53 -5.06 -4.12 5.01
CA LEU A 53 -3.95 -4.47 5.87
C LEU A 53 -4.47 -4.83 7.27
N SER A 54 -4.23 -6.06 7.69
CA SER A 54 -4.64 -6.56 9.00
C SER A 54 -3.51 -6.52 10.01
N HIS A 55 -2.33 -7.03 9.69
CA HIS A 55 -1.23 -7.03 10.67
C HIS A 55 0.11 -7.02 9.95
N VAL A 56 1.13 -6.44 10.60
CA VAL A 56 2.51 -6.49 10.13
C VAL A 56 3.33 -7.17 11.20
N GLU A 57 3.86 -8.35 10.87
CA GLU A 57 4.79 -9.07 11.72
C GLU A 57 6.20 -8.56 11.47
N HIS A 58 6.81 -8.01 12.51
CA HIS A 58 8.18 -7.54 12.50
C HIS A 58 9.13 -8.65 12.96
N HIS A 59 10.06 -9.00 12.08
CA HIS A 59 11.12 -9.97 12.36
C HIS A 59 12.48 -9.25 12.29
N PRO A 60 13.13 -8.95 13.44
CA PRO A 60 14.42 -8.29 13.45
C PRO A 60 15.46 -9.09 12.66
N GLY A 61 16.14 -8.44 11.71
CA GLY A 61 17.15 -9.07 10.86
C GLY A 61 16.59 -9.91 9.69
N SER A 62 15.27 -9.93 9.50
CA SER A 62 14.62 -10.62 8.38
C SER A 62 13.56 -9.72 7.73
N TYR A 63 12.74 -10.31 6.85
CA TYR A 63 11.66 -9.62 6.16
C TYR A 63 10.45 -9.44 7.07
N GLU A 64 9.85 -8.26 7.00
CA GLU A 64 8.56 -7.98 7.62
C GLU A 64 7.45 -8.61 6.78
N ILE A 65 6.50 -9.28 7.44
CA ILE A 65 5.40 -9.99 6.79
C ILE A 65 4.10 -9.23 7.03
N ALA A 66 3.44 -8.84 5.94
CA ALA A 66 2.15 -8.18 5.98
C ALA A 66 1.03 -9.19 5.72
N HIS A 67 0.08 -9.24 6.63
CA HIS A 67 -1.15 -10.03 6.54
C HIS A 67 -2.28 -9.15 6.01
N ILE A 68 -2.89 -9.58 4.92
CA ILE A 68 -3.88 -8.82 4.15
C ILE A 68 -5.16 -9.64 4.05
N ARG A 69 -6.31 -8.96 4.19
CA ARG A 69 -7.63 -9.56 4.04
C ARG A 69 -8.36 -8.97 2.83
N ASP A 70 -8.71 -9.83 1.88
CA ASP A 70 -9.52 -9.44 0.73
C ASP A 70 -10.99 -9.17 1.12
N VAL A 71 -11.73 -8.52 0.23
CA VAL A 71 -13.18 -8.27 0.39
C VAL A 71 -13.98 -9.57 0.55
N ARG A 72 -13.51 -10.69 -0.01
CA ARG A 72 -14.13 -12.02 0.13
C ARG A 72 -13.82 -12.72 1.45
N GLY A 73 -13.00 -12.13 2.32
CA GLY A 73 -12.59 -12.71 3.59
C GLY A 73 -11.39 -13.65 3.51
N ASN A 74 -10.83 -13.88 2.32
CA ASN A 74 -9.57 -14.61 2.17
C ASN A 74 -8.42 -13.81 2.80
N ILE A 75 -7.61 -14.49 3.59
CA ILE A 75 -6.43 -13.91 4.23
C ILE A 75 -5.20 -14.49 3.54
N PHE A 76 -4.24 -13.62 3.21
CA PHE A 76 -2.96 -14.03 2.67
C PHE A 76 -1.85 -13.16 3.25
N ALA A 77 -0.63 -13.68 3.20
CA ALA A 77 0.57 -12.99 3.66
C ALA A 77 1.50 -12.70 2.48
N THR A 78 2.22 -11.60 2.57
CA THR A 78 3.29 -11.24 1.63
C THR A 78 4.37 -10.44 2.36
N ARG A 79 5.55 -10.32 1.76
CA ARG A 79 6.61 -9.44 2.31
C ARG A 79 6.15 -7.99 2.22
N LEU A 80 6.48 -7.18 3.23
CA LEU A 80 6.11 -5.76 3.26
C LEU A 80 6.60 -5.00 2.02
N SER A 81 7.76 -5.38 1.47
CA SER A 81 8.32 -4.81 0.24
C SER A 81 7.40 -4.94 -0.98
N ASN A 82 6.49 -5.91 -0.97
CA ASN A 82 5.56 -6.18 -2.07
C ASN A 82 4.21 -5.49 -1.87
N VAL A 83 4.02 -4.75 -0.78
CA VAL A 83 2.77 -4.09 -0.42
C VAL A 83 2.85 -2.61 -0.76
N MET A 84 1.82 -2.09 -1.40
CA MET A 84 1.65 -0.67 -1.68
C MET A 84 0.31 -0.20 -1.14
N VAL A 85 0.30 0.92 -0.42
CA VAL A 85 -0.96 1.51 0.08
C VAL A 85 -1.65 2.25 -1.06
N ILE A 86 -2.93 2.00 -1.24
CA ILE A 86 -3.72 2.60 -2.32
C ILE A 86 -4.83 3.51 -1.80
N GLY A 87 -5.11 3.51 -0.49
CA GLY A 87 -6.09 4.40 0.10
C GLY A 87 -6.27 4.21 1.59
N GLU A 88 -6.97 5.16 2.19
CA GLU A 88 -7.31 5.15 3.61
C GLU A 88 -8.58 4.32 3.84
N GLY A 89 -8.53 3.43 4.83
CA GLY A 89 -9.65 2.55 5.14
C GLY A 89 -9.98 1.61 3.96
N LYS A 90 -11.27 1.54 3.60
CA LYS A 90 -11.78 0.64 2.54
C LYS A 90 -11.87 1.29 1.15
N LYS A 91 -11.59 2.60 1.04
CA LYS A 91 -11.80 3.35 -0.19
C LYS A 91 -10.44 3.57 -0.89
N PRO A 92 -10.17 2.89 -2.00
CA PRO A 92 -8.96 3.17 -2.78
C PRO A 92 -9.06 4.56 -3.41
N LEU A 93 -7.94 5.28 -3.46
CA LEU A 93 -7.82 6.56 -4.16
C LEU A 93 -7.74 6.38 -5.68
N ILE A 94 -7.39 5.17 -6.13
CA ILE A 94 -7.29 4.80 -7.54
C ILE A 94 -8.49 3.97 -7.97
N SER A 95 -8.83 4.08 -9.26
CA SER A 95 -9.80 3.18 -9.89
C SER A 95 -9.18 1.80 -10.09
N LEU A 96 -9.87 0.76 -9.64
CA LEU A 96 -9.41 -0.62 -9.79
C LEU A 96 -9.93 -1.24 -11.10
N PRO A 97 -9.18 -2.19 -11.70
CA PRO A 97 -9.67 -3.00 -12.81
C PRO A 97 -10.95 -3.78 -12.45
N LYS A 98 -11.68 -4.29 -13.46
CA LYS A 98 -13.00 -4.95 -13.28
C LYS A 98 -13.06 -6.01 -12.18
N GLY A 99 -11.97 -6.75 -11.96
CA GLY A 99 -11.87 -7.79 -10.92
C GLY A 99 -11.66 -7.26 -9.48
N LYS A 100 -11.51 -5.94 -9.29
CA LYS A 100 -11.27 -5.28 -7.99
C LYS A 100 -10.10 -5.88 -7.19
N GLY A 101 -9.13 -6.49 -7.87
CA GLY A 101 -8.00 -7.17 -7.22
C GLY A 101 -8.40 -8.41 -6.43
N ILE A 102 -9.50 -9.07 -6.79
CA ILE A 102 -9.94 -10.31 -6.17
C ILE A 102 -9.52 -11.48 -7.07
N LYS A 103 -8.85 -12.48 -6.48
CA LYS A 103 -8.52 -13.75 -7.13
C LYS A 103 -9.12 -14.89 -6.32
#